data_AF-A0A7V5IZW0-F1
#
_entry.id   AF-A0A7V5IZW0-F1
#
_cell.length_a   1.000
_cell.length_b   1.000
_cell.length_c   1.000
_cell.angle_alpha   90.00
_cell.angle_beta   90.00
_cell.angle_gamma   90.00
#
_symmetry.space_group_name_H-M   'P 1'
#
loop_
_entity.id
_entity.type
_entity.pdbx_description
1 polymer ?
#
loop_
_entity_poly.entity_id
_entity_poly.type
_entity_poly.pdbx_seq_one_letter_code
_entity_poly.pdbx_strand_id
1 'polypeptide(L)'
;MTLEQAVLDTLRYSAQFKYPLTSKEVHKYLIFSKKAGYKEVLRTLDILVKKNKILKEGNYYLFSKSPTWVEHRLESEKKVKKLLLKTQ
;
A
#
# COMPACT_ATOMS: atom_id res chain seq x y z
N MET A 1 -15.55 -10.97 -8.60
CA MET A 1 -14.29 -10.34 -8.13
C MET A 1 -13.79 -11.10 -6.92
N THR A 2 -12.54 -11.56 -6.93
CA THR A 2 -11.91 -12.25 -5.78
C THR A 2 -11.15 -11.26 -4.89
N LEU A 3 -10.81 -11.66 -3.66
CA LEU A 3 -10.03 -10.83 -2.74
C LEU A 3 -8.63 -10.51 -3.31
N GLU A 4 -8.00 -11.48 -3.97
CA GLU A 4 -6.72 -11.28 -4.68
C GLU A 4 -6.82 -10.17 -5.73
N GLN A 5 -7.87 -10.19 -6.56
CA GLN A 5 -8.11 -9.14 -7.55
C GLN A 5 -8.32 -7.78 -6.90
N ALA A 6 -9.13 -7.72 -5.83
CA ALA A 6 -9.39 -6.47 -5.13
C ALA A 6 -8.12 -5.83 -4.56
N VAL A 7 -7.25 -6.64 -3.94
CA VAL A 7 -5.96 -6.17 -3.44
C VAL A 7 -5.07 -5.67 -4.57
N LEU A 8 -5.03 -6.38 -5.70
CA LEU A 8 -4.24 -5.97 -6.86
C LEU A 8 -4.77 -4.68 -7.49
N ASP A 9 -6.08 -4.52 -7.66
CA ASP A 9 -6.71 -3.31 -8.18
C ASP A 9 -6.48 -2.11 -7.24
N THR A 10 -6.64 -2.29 -5.93
CA THR A 10 -6.32 -1.24 -4.94
C THR A 10 -4.86 -0.80 -5.05
N LEU A 11 -3.92 -1.76 -5.10
CA LEU A 11 -2.48 -1.45 -5.23
C LEU A 11 -2.14 -0.83 -6.59
N ARG A 12 -2.77 -1.28 -7.67
CA ARG A 12 -2.59 -0.71 -9.02
C ARG A 12 -3.12 0.71 -9.09
N TYR A 13 -4.29 0.98 -8.49
CA TYR A 13 -4.84 2.32 -8.40
C TYR A 13 -3.90 3.24 -7.61
N SER A 14 -3.42 2.80 -6.45
CA SER A 14 -2.47 3.58 -5.65
C SER A 14 -1.12 3.80 -6.35
N ALA A 15 -0.70 2.84 -7.17
CA ALA A 15 0.49 2.96 -8.02
C ALA A 15 0.36 4.08 -9.07
N GLN A 16 -0.85 4.41 -9.56
CA GLN A 16 -1.04 5.57 -10.45
C GLN A 16 -0.68 6.89 -9.77
N PHE A 17 -0.89 6.97 -8.45
CA PHE A 17 -0.52 8.13 -7.62
C PHE A 17 0.89 8.00 -7.03
N LYS A 18 1.67 6.99 -7.42
CA LYS A 18 3.00 6.67 -6.87
C LYS A 18 2.98 6.58 -5.34
N TYR A 19 1.89 6.05 -4.78
CA TYR A 19 1.65 6.02 -3.36
C TYR A 19 1.78 4.59 -2.82
N PRO A 20 2.88 4.23 -2.15
CA PRO A 20 3.04 2.90 -1.56
C PRO A 20 2.05 2.72 -0.41
N LEU A 21 1.29 1.63 -0.34
CA LEU A 21 0.29 1.43 0.73
C LEU A 21 0.78 0.48 1.82
N THR A 22 0.49 0.77 3.07
CA THR A 22 0.65 -0.20 4.17
C THR A 22 -0.49 -1.22 4.18
N SER A 23 -0.31 -2.35 4.87
CA SER A 23 -1.36 -3.37 5.00
C SER A 23 -2.68 -2.84 5.56
N LYS A 24 -2.61 -1.87 6.48
CA LYS A 24 -3.79 -1.19 7.06
C LYS A 24 -4.49 -0.33 6.02
N GLU A 25 -3.73 0.42 5.22
CA GLU A 25 -4.29 1.25 4.15
C GLU A 25 -4.88 0.39 3.04
N VAL A 26 -4.23 -0.72 2.66
CA VAL A 26 -4.80 -1.68 1.69
C VAL A 26 -6.15 -2.22 2.17
N HIS A 27 -6.29 -2.55 3.46
CA HIS A 27 -7.56 -2.99 4.02
C HIS A 27 -8.61 -1.86 4.06
N LYS A 28 -8.19 -0.63 4.38
CA LYS A 28 -9.06 0.55 4.44
C LYS A 28 -9.58 0.98 3.07
N TYR A 29 -8.72 0.95 2.05
CA TYR A 29 -9.00 1.36 0.68
C TYR A 29 -9.28 0.16 -0.24
N LEU A 30 -9.61 -0.99 0.35
CA LEU A 30 -9.89 -2.19 -0.40
C LEU A 30 -11.10 -1.96 -1.30
N ILE A 31 -10.91 -2.02 -2.60
CA ILE A 31 -11.98 -1.84 -3.59
C ILE A 31 -12.67 -3.21 -3.72
N PHE A 32 -13.44 -3.60 -2.70
CA PHE A 32 -14.10 -4.89 -2.66
C PHE A 32 -15.54 -4.76 -2.18
N SER A 33 -16.50 -5.30 -2.94
CA SER A 33 -17.93 -5.28 -2.56
C SER A 33 -18.25 -6.14 -1.33
N LYS A 34 -17.36 -7.06 -0.93
CA LYS A 34 -17.52 -7.88 0.28
C LYS A 34 -16.60 -7.37 1.38
N LYS A 35 -17.08 -7.39 2.63
CA LYS A 35 -16.21 -7.14 3.80
C LYS A 35 -15.21 -8.29 3.92
N ALA A 36 -13.93 -8.00 3.68
CA ALA A 36 -12.83 -8.91 3.97
C ALA A 36 -12.24 -8.61 5.34
N GLY A 37 -11.92 -9.64 6.12
CA GLY A 37 -11.22 -9.48 7.38
C GLY A 37 -9.79 -8.97 7.17
N TYR A 38 -9.28 -8.17 8.10
CA TYR A 38 -7.90 -7.66 8.03
C TYR A 38 -6.87 -8.81 7.95
N LYS A 39 -7.11 -9.92 8.67
CA LYS A 39 -6.26 -11.12 8.62
C LYS A 39 -6.28 -11.81 7.26
N GLU A 40 -7.41 -11.81 6.55
CA GLU A 40 -7.49 -12.35 5.20
C GLU A 40 -6.70 -11.49 4.23
N VAL A 41 -6.84 -10.16 4.30
CA VAL A 41 -6.06 -9.24 3.47
C VAL A 41 -4.56 -9.43 3.69
N LEU A 42 -4.11 -9.58 4.94
CA LEU A 42 -2.70 -9.88 5.24
C LEU A 42 -2.22 -11.18 4.62
N ARG A 43 -3.02 -12.25 4.71
CA ARG A 43 -2.69 -13.54 4.08
C ARG A 43 -2.62 -13.41 2.56
N THR A 44 -3.57 -12.71 1.95
CA THR A 44 -3.58 -12.47 0.51
C THR A 44 -2.37 -11.65 0.08
N LEU A 45 -2.00 -10.60 0.82
CA LEU A 45 -0.79 -9.82 0.56
C LEU A 45 0.47 -10.70 0.61
N ASP A 46 0.63 -11.54 1.64
CA ASP A 46 1.77 -12.46 1.74
C ASP A 46 1.85 -13.44 0.56
N ILE A 47 0.71 -14.01 0.15
CA ILE A 47 0.62 -14.89 -1.02
C ILE A 47 1.02 -14.14 -2.29
N LEU A 48 0.52 -12.91 -2.50
CA LEU A 48 0.84 -12.12 -3.68
C LEU A 48 2.32 -11.71 -3.73
N VAL A 49 2.93 -11.44 -2.58
CA VAL A 49 4.39 -11.20 -2.47
C VAL A 49 5.17 -12.45 -2.86
N LYS A 50 4.79 -13.61 -2.31
CA LYS A 50 5.43 -14.91 -2.65
C LYS A 50 5.27 -15.27 -4.12
N LYS A 51 4.14 -14.93 -4.74
CA LYS A 51 3.88 -15.09 -6.18
C LYS A 51 4.57 -14.04 -7.06
N ASN A 52 5.37 -13.13 -6.47
CA ASN A 52 6.03 -12.02 -7.17
C ASN A 52 5.06 -11.10 -7.95
N LYS A 53 3.79 -11.07 -7.54
CA LYS A 53 2.76 -10.20 -8.15
C LYS A 53 2.78 -8.79 -7.59
N ILE A 54 3.21 -8.66 -6.34
CA ILE A 54 3.40 -7.39 -5.65
C ILE A 54 4.73 -7.46 -4.89
N LEU A 55 5.27 -6.30 -4.54
CA LEU A 55 6.50 -6.17 -3.79
C LEU A 55 6.18 -5.63 -2.41
N LYS A 56 7.00 -6.03 -1.44
CA LYS A 56 6.95 -5.53 -0.08
C LYS A 56 8.29 -4.87 0.25
N GLU A 57 8.24 -3.59 0.60
CA GLU A 57 9.40 -2.79 1.02
C GLU A 57 9.14 -2.31 2.45
N GLY A 58 9.75 -2.98 3.43
CA GLY A 58 9.46 -2.75 4.85
C GLY A 58 7.99 -3.00 5.18
N ASN A 59 7.25 -1.94 5.55
CA ASN A 59 5.82 -2.00 5.87
C ASN A 59 4.90 -1.61 4.70
N TYR A 60 5.47 -1.30 3.55
CA TYR A 60 4.73 -0.84 2.37
C TYR A 60 4.63 -1.94 1.31
N TYR A 61 3.53 -1.93 0.59
CA TYR A 61 3.19 -2.84 -0.50
C TYR A 61 3.04 -2.05 -1.79
N LEU A 62 3.65 -2.57 -2.85
CA LEU A 62 3.79 -1.93 -4.15
C LEU A 62 3.36 -2.89 -5.25
N PHE A 63 2.63 -2.37 -6.25
CA PHE A 63 2.32 -3.14 -7.45
C PHE A 63 3.51 -3.25 -8.41
N SER A 64 4.40 -2.24 -8.44
CA SER A 64 5.53 -2.17 -9.38
C SER A 64 6.87 -1.95 -8.68
N LYS A 65 7.95 -2.36 -9.35
CA LYS A 65 9.34 -2.38 -8.85
C LYS A 65 10.01 -1.01 -8.93
N SER A 66 9.36 0.01 -8.40
CA SER A 66 9.90 1.38 -8.33
C SER A 66 10.31 1.70 -6.89
N PRO A 67 11.60 1.57 -6.54
CA PRO A 67 12.10 1.84 -5.19
C PRO A 67 11.91 3.31 -4.76
N THR A 68 11.88 4.23 -5.73
CA THR A 68 11.79 5.68 -5.47
C THR A 68 10.49 6.10 -4.81
N TRP A 69 9.40 5.33 -4.91
CA TRP A 69 8.10 5.73 -4.36
C TRP A 69 8.07 5.71 -2.84
N VAL A 70 8.78 4.76 -2.23
CA VAL A 70 8.87 4.64 -0.76
C VAL A 70 9.74 5.78 -0.21
N GLU A 71 10.83 6.10 -0.90
CA GLU A 71 11.72 7.22 -0.55
C GLU A 71 10.97 8.56 -0.62
N HIS A 72 10.25 8.82 -1.72
CA HIS A 72 9.44 10.02 -1.87
C HIS A 72 8.37 10.18 -0.78
N ARG A 73 7.77 9.06 -0.32
CA ARG A 73 6.80 9.08 0.78
C ARG A 73 7.48 9.44 2.10
N LEU A 74 8.61 8.80 2.42
CA LEU A 74 9.40 9.09 3.63
C LEU A 74 9.88 10.55 3.67
N GLU A 75 10.30 11.09 2.53
CA GLU A 75 10.69 12.50 2.42
C GLU A 75 9.51 13.45 2.63
N SER A 76 8.36 13.12 2.05
CA SER A 76 7.13 13.91 2.22
C SER A 76 6.66 13.92 3.68
N GLU A 77 6.69 12.77 4.36
CA GLU A 77 6.35 12.70 5.79
C GLU A 77 7.33 13.51 6.66
N LYS A 78 8.64 13.48 6.35
CA LYS A 78 9.63 14.33 7.02
C LYS A 78 9.35 15.83 6.80
N LYS A 79 8.99 16.23 5.59
CA LYS A 79 8.65 17.64 5.26
C LYS A 79 7.40 18.09 6.00
N VAL A 80 6.34 17.28 6.00
CA VAL A 80 5.10 17.56 6.74
C VAL A 80 5.37 17.69 8.23
N LYS A 81 6.15 16.76 8.81
CA LYS A 81 6.51 16.83 10.23
C LYS A 81 7.29 18.11 10.57
N LYS A 82 8.20 18.56 9.70
CA LYS A 82 8.90 19.84 9.85
C LYS A 82 7.98 21.07 9.74
N LEU A 83 6.97 21.03 8.87
CA LEU A 83 6.00 22.12 8.73
C LEU A 83 5.08 22.22 9.95
N LEU A 84 4.59 21.09 10.47
CA LEU A 84 3.75 21.05 11.67
C LEU A 84 4.49 21.54 12.92
N LEU A 85 5.79 21.27 13.02
CA LEU A 85 6.65 21.76 14.11
C LEU A 85 6.97 23.26 14.01
N LYS A 86 6.82 23.88 12.84
CA LYS A 86 7.03 25.33 12.65
C LYS A 86 5.79 26.18 12.94
N THR A 87 4.63 25.55 13.11
CA THR A 87 3.34 26.23 13.32
C THR A 87 2.87 26.12 14.78
N GLN A 88 3.75 25.76 15.71
CA GLN A 88 3.51 25.86 17.16
C GLN A 88 4.35 26.97 17.78
#